data_AF-A0A940BG77-F1
#
_entry.id   AF-A0A940BG77-F1
#
_cell.length_a   1.000
_cell.length_b   1.000
_cell.length_c   1.000
_cell.angle_alpha   90.00
_cell.angle_beta   90.00
_cell.angle_gamma   90.00
#
_symmetry.space_group_name_H-M   'P 1'
#
loop_
_entity.id
_entity.type
_entity.pdbx_description
1 polymer ?
#
loop_
_entity_poly.entity_id
_entity_poly.type
_entity_poly.pdbx_seq_one_letter_code
_entity_poly.pdbx_strand_id
1 'polypeptide(L)'
;EATSDLTGERGSLMGAIQGLLLAQYEVLREHGHSPSEAFNETVEELTQSLMPLFAKNGMDWMYANCSTTAQRGALDWFPRFHDAVKPVLEWLYLSVKTGNEAQISIDSNSKPDYREGLEKELKALRESEMWQTAVTVRKLRPENN
;
A
#
# COMPACT_ATOMS: atom_id res chain seq x y z
N GLU A 1 3.51 -22.83 -2.02
CA GLU A 1 2.24 -22.21 -1.61
C GLU A 1 2.44 -21.36 -0.36
N ALA A 2 2.73 -21.93 0.81
CA ALA A 2 2.92 -21.16 2.05
C ALA A 2 3.99 -20.04 1.97
N THR A 3 5.19 -20.31 1.43
CA THR A 3 6.24 -19.28 1.31
C THR A 3 5.83 -18.12 0.41
N SER A 4 5.20 -18.41 -0.74
CA SER A 4 4.77 -17.38 -1.69
C SER A 4 3.62 -16.55 -1.14
N ASP A 5 2.68 -17.19 -0.42
CA ASP A 5 1.54 -16.55 0.20
C ASP A 5 1.97 -15.56 1.31
N LEU A 6 2.75 -16.05 2.28
CA LEU A 6 3.27 -15.24 3.38
C LEU A 6 4.17 -14.09 2.90
N THR A 7 4.93 -14.30 1.83
CA THR A 7 5.72 -13.24 1.17
C THR A 7 4.80 -12.22 0.48
N GLY A 8 3.72 -12.69 -0.15
CA GLY A 8 2.75 -11.82 -0.83
C GLY A 8 2.01 -10.89 0.13
N GLU A 9 1.44 -11.43 1.21
CA GLU A 9 0.72 -10.67 2.24
C GLU A 9 1.60 -9.56 2.84
N ARG A 10 2.82 -9.91 3.27
CA ARG A 10 3.78 -8.96 3.85
C ARG A 10 4.37 -8.02 2.80
N GLY A 11 4.53 -8.50 1.58
CA GLY A 11 4.96 -7.74 0.43
C GLY A 11 3.82 -6.95 -0.18
N SER A 12 3.54 -7.20 -1.46
CA SER A 12 2.68 -6.34 -2.27
C SER A 12 1.22 -6.24 -1.83
N LEU A 13 0.68 -7.20 -1.07
CA LEU A 13 -0.76 -7.28 -0.80
C LEU A 13 -1.20 -6.46 0.41
N MET A 14 -0.39 -6.37 1.47
CA MET A 14 -0.76 -5.64 2.69
C MET A 14 0.36 -4.70 3.15
N GLY A 15 1.54 -5.23 3.45
CA GLY A 15 2.63 -4.45 4.08
C GLY A 15 3.20 -3.37 3.16
N ALA A 16 3.73 -3.77 2.00
CA ALA A 16 4.38 -2.84 1.07
C ALA A 16 3.42 -1.79 0.51
N ILE A 17 2.17 -2.17 0.22
CA ILE A 17 1.18 -1.21 -0.30
C ILE A 17 0.80 -0.17 0.76
N GLN A 18 0.60 -0.57 2.03
CA GLN A 18 0.36 0.39 3.11
C GLN A 18 1.55 1.34 3.31
N GLY A 19 2.78 0.82 3.23
CA GLY A 19 3.99 1.63 3.34
C GLY A 19 4.15 2.63 2.18
N LEU A 20 3.92 2.18 0.95
CA LEU A 20 3.99 3.03 -0.25
C LEU A 20 2.97 4.19 -0.18
N LEU A 21 1.71 3.86 0.13
CA LEU A 21 0.64 4.86 0.20
C LEU A 21 0.89 5.87 1.33
N LEU A 22 1.29 5.41 2.51
CA LEU A 22 1.58 6.31 3.62
C LEU A 22 2.76 7.25 3.29
N ALA A 23 3.86 6.71 2.73
CA ALA A 23 5.03 7.50 2.40
C ALA A 23 4.71 8.60 1.37
N GLN A 24 3.96 8.28 0.31
CA GLN A 24 3.54 9.28 -0.67
C GLN A 24 2.61 10.33 -0.06
N TYR A 25 1.64 9.90 0.76
CA TYR A 25 0.73 10.80 1.45
C TYR A 25 1.50 11.80 2.34
N GLU A 26 2.43 11.30 3.17
CA GLU A 26 3.26 12.13 4.04
C GLU A 26 4.09 13.14 3.25
N VAL A 27 4.76 12.72 2.16
CA VAL A 27 5.52 13.63 1.30
C VAL A 27 4.62 14.75 0.74
N LEU A 28 3.42 14.45 0.27
CA LEU A 28 2.49 15.49 -0.21
C LEU A 28 2.06 16.43 0.94
N ARG A 29 1.78 15.90 2.12
CA ARG A 29 1.38 16.70 3.29
C ARG A 29 2.50 17.62 3.77
N GLU A 30 3.74 17.13 3.79
CA GLU A 30 4.93 17.89 4.14
C GLU A 30 5.19 19.05 3.17
N HIS A 31 4.78 18.91 1.91
CA HIS A 31 4.89 19.95 0.89
C HIS A 31 3.65 20.85 0.78
N GLY A 32 2.72 20.77 1.75
CA GLY A 32 1.62 21.73 1.90
C GLY A 32 0.33 21.37 1.15
N HIS A 33 0.25 20.20 0.51
CA HIS A 33 -0.98 19.74 -0.11
C HIS A 33 -2.05 19.44 0.95
N SER A 34 -3.33 19.66 0.64
CA SER A 34 -4.41 19.38 1.59
C SER A 34 -4.56 17.88 1.87
N PRO A 35 -5.16 17.47 3.03
CA PRO A 35 -5.43 16.05 3.29
C PRO A 35 -6.21 15.36 2.18
N SER A 36 -7.27 16.00 1.66
CA SER A 36 -8.12 15.44 0.60
C SER A 36 -7.39 15.28 -0.73
N GLU A 37 -6.56 16.25 -1.11
CA GLU A 37 -5.75 16.19 -2.32
C GLU A 37 -4.69 15.09 -2.20
N ALA A 38 -3.93 15.06 -1.11
CA ALA A 38 -2.93 14.02 -0.86
C ALA A 38 -3.56 12.62 -0.84
N PHE A 39 -4.76 12.47 -0.27
CA PHE A 39 -5.49 11.21 -0.28
C PHE A 39 -5.97 10.83 -1.70
N ASN A 40 -6.47 11.80 -2.47
CA ASN A 40 -6.94 11.58 -3.84
C ASN A 40 -5.81 11.04 -4.73
N GLU A 41 -4.70 11.76 -4.76
CA GLU A 41 -3.52 11.47 -5.61
C GLU A 41 -2.70 10.24 -5.16
N THR A 42 -3.09 9.60 -4.06
CA THR A 42 -2.38 8.46 -3.49
C THR A 42 -3.25 7.21 -3.44
N VAL A 43 -4.42 7.29 -2.81
CA VAL A 43 -5.26 6.13 -2.50
C VAL A 43 -6.50 6.08 -3.39
N GLU A 44 -7.20 7.21 -3.55
CA GLU A 44 -8.51 7.21 -4.20
C GLU A 44 -8.39 6.93 -5.70
N GLU A 45 -7.54 7.66 -6.43
CA GLU A 45 -7.35 7.44 -7.87
C GLU A 45 -6.82 6.03 -8.16
N LEU A 46 -5.88 5.55 -7.34
CA LEU A 46 -5.35 4.20 -7.47
C LEU A 46 -6.47 3.17 -7.32
N THR A 47 -7.25 3.24 -6.24
CA THR A 47 -8.22 2.17 -5.92
C THR A 47 -9.52 2.25 -6.71
N GLN A 48 -9.97 3.45 -7.09
CA GLN A 48 -11.23 3.63 -7.83
C GLN A 48 -11.04 3.60 -9.35
N SER A 49 -9.89 4.06 -9.86
CA SER A 49 -9.69 4.20 -11.30
C SER A 49 -8.63 3.24 -11.84
N LEU A 50 -7.41 3.28 -11.32
CA LEU A 50 -6.28 2.59 -11.94
C LEU A 50 -6.24 1.09 -11.64
N MET A 51 -6.55 0.68 -10.40
CA MET A 51 -6.58 -0.73 -9.99
C MET A 51 -7.57 -1.57 -10.80
N PRO A 52 -8.84 -1.16 -10.96
CA PRO A 52 -9.77 -1.88 -11.83
C PRO A 52 -9.26 -1.99 -13.28
N LEU A 53 -8.54 -0.97 -13.76
CA LEU A 53 -8.06 -0.90 -15.13
C LEU A 53 -6.92 -1.89 -15.40
N PHE A 54 -5.87 -1.89 -14.58
CA PHE A 54 -4.78 -2.86 -14.77
C PHE A 54 -5.20 -4.27 -14.40
N ALA A 55 -6.12 -4.45 -13.45
CA ALA A 55 -6.66 -5.77 -13.12
C ALA A 55 -7.43 -6.38 -14.30
N LYS A 56 -8.15 -5.55 -15.05
CA LYS A 56 -8.92 -5.98 -16.22
C LYS A 56 -8.05 -6.17 -17.47
N ASN A 57 -7.13 -5.25 -17.73
CA ASN A 57 -6.47 -5.15 -19.04
C ASN A 57 -4.94 -5.33 -19.00
N GLY A 58 -4.32 -5.40 -17.83
CA GLY A 58 -2.87 -5.41 -17.66
C GLY A 58 -2.25 -4.00 -17.49
N MET A 59 -1.02 -3.97 -16.96
CA MET A 59 -0.28 -2.74 -16.68
C MET A 59 0.17 -2.02 -17.96
N ASP A 60 0.56 -2.80 -18.98
CA ASP A 60 0.96 -2.29 -20.30
C ASP A 60 -0.19 -1.56 -21.00
N TRP A 61 -1.39 -2.16 -20.95
CA TRP A 61 -2.59 -1.52 -21.49
C TRP A 61 -2.93 -0.25 -20.69
N MET A 62 -2.87 -0.30 -19.36
CA MET A 62 -3.12 0.87 -18.52
C MET A 62 -2.19 2.03 -18.90
N TYR A 63 -0.88 1.77 -19.02
CA TYR A 63 0.09 2.79 -19.41
C TYR A 63 -0.24 3.35 -20.80
N ALA A 64 -0.45 2.50 -21.80
CA ALA A 64 -0.75 2.93 -23.17
C ALA A 64 -2.03 3.79 -23.28
N ASN A 65 -2.95 3.68 -22.31
CA ASN A 65 -4.22 4.40 -22.28
C ASN A 65 -4.24 5.58 -21.27
N CYS A 66 -3.13 5.88 -20.61
CA CYS A 66 -2.95 7.10 -19.82
C CYS A 66 -2.40 8.26 -20.67
N SER A 67 -2.37 9.48 -20.12
CA SER A 67 -1.79 10.64 -20.81
C SER A 67 -0.27 10.47 -21.06
N THR A 68 0.28 11.17 -22.06
CA THR A 68 1.72 11.14 -22.35
C THR A 68 2.58 11.51 -21.13
N THR A 69 2.13 12.47 -20.32
CA THR A 69 2.82 12.88 -19.08
C THR A 69 2.85 11.75 -18.06
N ALA A 70 1.71 11.09 -17.83
CA ALA A 70 1.62 9.96 -16.90
C ALA A 70 2.44 8.75 -17.38
N GLN A 71 2.40 8.45 -18.68
CA GLN A 71 3.21 7.39 -19.30
C GLN A 71 4.71 7.62 -19.06
N ARG A 72 5.21 8.81 -19.40
CA ARG A 72 6.62 9.14 -19.28
C ARG A 72 7.05 9.09 -17.81
N GLY A 73 6.30 9.76 -16.93
CA GLY A 73 6.56 9.74 -15.49
C GLY A 73 6.62 8.32 -14.91
N ALA A 74 5.64 7.48 -15.22
CA ALA A 74 5.64 6.09 -14.76
C ALA A 74 6.87 5.32 -15.26
N LEU A 75 7.20 5.43 -16.55
CA LEU A 75 8.35 4.76 -17.16
C LEU A 75 9.71 5.26 -16.66
N ASP A 76 9.84 6.54 -16.29
CA ASP A 76 11.04 7.10 -15.69
C ASP A 76 11.27 6.65 -14.24
N TRP A 77 10.19 6.52 -13.48
CA TRP A 77 10.26 6.35 -12.03
C TRP A 77 10.14 4.90 -11.58
N PHE A 78 9.42 4.03 -12.28
CA PHE A 78 9.27 2.63 -11.84
C PHE A 78 10.61 1.91 -11.64
N PRO A 79 11.69 2.12 -12.43
CA PRO A 79 12.96 1.43 -12.18
C PRO A 79 13.57 1.82 -10.84
N ARG A 80 13.42 3.09 -10.43
CA ARG A 80 13.92 3.59 -9.14
C ARG A 80 13.17 2.96 -7.98
N PHE A 81 11.84 2.88 -8.08
CA PHE A 81 11.03 2.19 -7.08
C PHE A 81 11.34 0.69 -7.03
N HIS A 82 11.47 0.04 -8.19
CA HIS A 82 11.88 -1.36 -8.28
C HIS A 82 13.22 -1.60 -7.57
N ASP A 83 14.23 -0.80 -7.87
CA ASP A 83 15.58 -0.99 -7.31
C ASP A 83 15.64 -0.71 -5.82
N ALA A 84 14.80 0.20 -5.31
CA ALA A 84 14.65 0.43 -3.88
C ALA A 84 13.93 -0.72 -3.16
N VAL A 85 12.89 -1.29 -3.79
CA VAL A 85 11.99 -2.26 -3.15
C VAL A 85 12.46 -3.70 -3.31
N LYS A 86 13.11 -4.07 -4.43
CA LYS A 86 13.54 -5.45 -4.70
C LYS A 86 14.45 -6.03 -3.61
N PRO A 87 15.45 -5.32 -3.07
CA PRO A 87 16.27 -5.84 -1.96
C PRO A 87 15.45 -6.12 -0.70
N VAL A 88 14.44 -5.29 -0.40
CA VAL A 88 13.55 -5.50 0.75
C VAL A 88 12.68 -6.74 0.55
N LEU A 89 12.17 -6.95 -0.66
CA LEU A 89 11.39 -8.14 -1.00
C LEU A 89 12.24 -9.41 -0.99
N GLU A 90 13.51 -9.35 -1.41
CA GLU A 90 14.43 -10.47 -1.32
C GLU A 90 14.69 -10.86 0.14
N TRP A 91 14.96 -9.87 0.99
CA TRP A 91 15.11 -10.10 2.43
C TRP A 91 13.84 -10.71 3.05
N LEU A 92 12.67 -10.17 2.72
CA LEU A 92 11.39 -10.69 3.18
C LEU A 92 11.19 -12.14 2.76
N TYR A 93 11.42 -12.47 1.48
CA TYR A 93 11.31 -13.83 0.98
C TYR A 93 12.23 -14.79 1.74
N LEU A 94 13.48 -14.39 1.98
CA LEU A 94 14.43 -15.19 2.75
C LEU A 94 13.99 -15.38 4.21
N SER A 95 13.49 -14.32 4.88
CA SER A 95 12.96 -14.39 6.25
C SER A 95 11.78 -15.35 6.36
N VAL A 96 10.87 -15.34 5.37
CA VAL A 96 9.75 -16.29 5.31
C VAL A 96 10.28 -17.71 5.07
N LYS A 97 11.17 -17.89 4.10
CA LYS A 97 11.70 -19.20 3.72
C LYS A 97 12.48 -19.89 4.84
N THR A 98 13.18 -19.13 5.68
CA THR A 98 13.91 -19.65 6.84
C THR A 98 13.04 -19.87 8.07
N GLY A 99 11.74 -19.55 8.01
CA GLY A 99 10.79 -19.70 9.11
C GLY A 99 10.86 -18.59 10.16
N ASN A 100 11.69 -17.57 9.96
CA ASN A 100 11.85 -16.45 10.89
C ASN A 100 10.53 -15.67 11.05
N GLU A 101 9.86 -15.35 9.94
CA GLU A 101 8.54 -14.67 9.98
C GLU A 101 7.45 -15.49 10.69
N ALA A 102 7.52 -16.82 10.55
CA ALA A 102 6.58 -17.72 11.22
C ALA A 102 6.82 -17.70 12.74
N GLN A 103 8.09 -17.74 13.17
CA GLN A 103 8.44 -17.66 14.58
C GLN A 103 8.02 -16.31 15.19
N ILE A 104 8.28 -15.18 14.50
CA ILE A 104 7.83 -13.85 14.94
C ILE A 104 6.32 -13.82 15.14
N SER A 105 5.57 -14.42 14.21
CA SER A 105 4.11 -14.48 14.30
C SER A 105 3.66 -15.33 15.49
N ILE A 106 4.28 -16.50 15.72
CA ILE A 106 3.99 -17.36 16.88
C ILE A 106 4.31 -16.63 18.19
N ASP A 107 5.49 -16.03 18.29
CA ASP A 107 5.94 -15.34 19.49
C ASP A 107 5.04 -14.17 19.83
N SER A 108 4.62 -13.39 18.82
CA SER A 108 3.72 -12.26 19.02
C SER A 108 2.32 -12.70 19.44
N ASN A 109 1.71 -13.66 18.73
CA ASN A 109 0.36 -14.16 19.03
C ASN A 109 0.29 -14.90 20.38
N SER A 110 1.41 -15.40 20.89
CA SER A 110 1.47 -16.12 22.17
C SER A 110 1.57 -15.19 23.39
N LYS A 111 1.72 -13.88 23.20
CA LYS A 111 1.78 -12.92 24.30
C LYS A 111 0.41 -12.81 25.00
N PRO A 112 0.35 -12.79 26.35
CA PRO A 112 -0.93 -12.68 27.07
C PRO A 112 -1.74 -11.43 26.73
N ASP A 113 -1.05 -10.34 26.35
CA ASP A 113 -1.61 -9.03 26.02
C ASP A 113 -1.68 -8.78 24.51
N TYR A 114 -1.45 -9.79 23.67
CA TYR A 114 -1.37 -9.64 22.20
C TYR A 114 -2.57 -8.88 21.62
N ARG A 115 -3.78 -9.23 22.07
CA ARG A 115 -5.01 -8.61 21.54
C ARG A 115 -5.11 -7.13 21.89
N GLU A 116 -4.70 -6.74 23.09
CA GLU A 116 -4.68 -5.32 23.50
C GLU A 116 -3.65 -4.53 22.69
N GLY A 117 -2.47 -5.13 22.46
CA GLY A 117 -1.43 -4.55 21.60
C GLY A 117 -1.90 -4.37 20.15
N LEU A 118 -2.49 -5.40 19.57
CA LEU A 118 -3.02 -5.36 18.20
C LEU A 118 -4.11 -4.28 18.05
N GLU A 119 -5.06 -4.20 18.99
CA GLU A 119 -6.11 -3.17 18.95
C GLU A 119 -5.52 -1.76 19.02
N LYS A 120 -4.43 -1.55 19.75
CA LYS A 120 -3.72 -0.26 19.79
C LYS A 120 -3.10 0.09 18.44
N GLU A 121 -2.46 -0.86 17.77
CA GLU A 121 -1.86 -0.67 16.45
C GLU A 121 -2.93 -0.39 15.38
N LEU A 122 -3.99 -1.19 15.36
CA LEU A 122 -5.12 -1.02 14.44
C LEU A 122 -5.85 0.31 14.68
N LYS A 123 -6.00 0.72 15.94
CA LYS A 123 -6.57 2.01 16.31
C LYS A 123 -5.69 3.15 15.79
N ALA A 124 -4.37 3.08 15.96
CA ALA A 124 -3.45 4.09 15.45
C ALA A 124 -3.54 4.23 13.93
N LEU A 125 -3.61 3.12 13.19
CA LEU A 125 -3.82 3.14 11.74
C LEU A 125 -5.16 3.81 11.39
N ARG A 126 -6.25 3.36 12.03
CA ARG A 126 -7.61 3.88 11.79
C ARG A 126 -7.71 5.38 12.06
N GLU A 127 -7.03 5.86 13.10
CA GLU A 127 -7.08 7.27 13.54
C GLU A 127 -6.05 8.16 12.85
N SER A 128 -5.19 7.61 11.98
CA SER A 128 -4.26 8.39 11.16
C SER A 128 -5.00 9.39 10.26
N GLU A 129 -4.37 10.54 9.98
CA GLU A 129 -4.95 11.60 9.14
C GLU A 129 -5.37 11.06 7.75
N MET A 130 -4.54 10.22 7.14
CA MET A 130 -4.80 9.59 5.85
C MET A 130 -6.10 8.77 5.85
N TRP A 131 -6.28 7.90 6.84
CA TRP A 131 -7.47 7.03 6.90
C TRP A 131 -8.71 7.74 7.43
N GLN A 132 -8.58 8.77 8.26
CA GLN A 132 -9.70 9.65 8.61
C GLN A 132 -10.18 10.47 7.40
N THR A 133 -9.25 10.95 6.56
CA THR A 133 -9.58 11.62 5.29
C THR A 133 -10.37 10.69 4.37
N ALA A 134 -9.96 9.42 4.29
CA ALA A 134 -10.65 8.39 3.50
C ALA A 134 -12.14 8.26 3.86
N VAL A 135 -12.49 8.33 5.16
CA VAL A 135 -13.89 8.22 5.62
C VAL A 135 -14.76 9.32 5.02
N THR A 136 -14.22 10.52 4.84
CA THR A 136 -14.94 11.63 4.23
C THR A 136 -14.98 11.50 2.72
N VAL A 137 -13.83 11.26 2.06
CA VAL A 137 -13.73 11.14 0.60
C VAL A 137 -14.63 10.02 0.07
N ARG A 138 -14.63 8.85 0.73
CA ARG A 138 -15.45 7.71 0.32
C ARG A 138 -16.94 8.00 0.30
N LYS A 139 -17.45 8.90 1.15
CA LYS A 139 -18.87 9.30 1.15
C LYS A 139 -19.25 10.10 -0.09
N LEU A 140 -18.28 10.72 -0.76
CA LEU A 140 -18.51 11.57 -1.93
C LEU A 140 -18.47 10.79 -3.26
N ARG A 141 -18.21 9.47 -3.21
CA ARG A 141 -18.10 8.66 -4.41
C ARG A 141 -19.41 8.61 -5.19
N PRO A 142 -19.38 8.62 -6.54
CA PRO A 142 -20.59 8.64 -7.36
C PRO A 142 -21.56 7.49 -7.10
N GLU A 143 -21.07 6.29 -6.76
CA GLU A 143 -21.90 5.11 -6.53
C GLU A 143 -22.71 5.14 -5.23
N ASN A 144 -22.48 6.13 -4.36
CA ASN A 144 -23.27 6.32 -3.14
C ASN A 144 -24.50 7.22 -3.36
N ASN A 145 -24.69 7.75 -4.57
CA ASN A 145 -25.85 8.54 -5.00
C ASN A 145 -26.64 7.79 -6.08
#